data_AF-A0A351J232-F1
#
_entry.id   AF-A0A351J232-F1
#
_cell.length_a   1.000
_cell.length_b   1.000
_cell.length_c   1.000
_cell.angle_alpha   90.00
_cell.angle_beta   90.00
_cell.angle_gamma   90.00
#
_symmetry.space_group_name_H-M   'P 1'
#
loop_
_entity.id
_entity.type
_entity.pdbx_description
1 polymer ?
#
loop_
_entity_poly.entity_id
_entity_poly.type
_entity_poly.pdbx_seq_one_letter_code
_entity_poly.pdbx_strand_id
1 'polypeptide(L)'
;ALAAMNRRGEYTPLTVEEAVWRCVPLRELFAQHHVTVLRMGLCENEELRRNDAMVAGPYHPAFGELVEQACMKQKIEAFLLGKETRGKRLEIIVSPRSVSRITGHGGLKKNLLTRYELTDMTLQTDGNMTDGRGVKIVLKDH
;
A
#
# COMPACT_ATOMS: atom_id res chain seq x y z
N ALA A 1 -12.07 -24.64 -13.95
CA ALA A 1 -13.35 -24.58 -13.21
C ALA A 1 -13.81 -23.14 -12.94
N LEU A 2 -13.06 -22.33 -12.18
CA LEU A 2 -13.44 -20.94 -11.82
C LEU A 2 -13.67 -20.00 -13.02
N ALA A 3 -12.84 -20.09 -14.07
CA ALA A 3 -13.01 -19.32 -15.29
C ALA A 3 -14.36 -19.55 -15.99
N ALA A 4 -14.89 -20.78 -15.92
CA ALA A 4 -16.20 -21.10 -16.49
C ALA A 4 -17.34 -20.56 -15.62
N MET A 5 -17.19 -20.56 -14.29
CA MET A 5 -18.13 -19.95 -13.36
C MET A 5 -18.19 -18.42 -13.53
N ASN A 6 -17.04 -17.77 -13.72
CA ASN A 6 -16.98 -16.32 -14.01
C ASN A 6 -17.75 -15.96 -15.28
N ARG A 7 -17.52 -16.71 -16.37
CA ARG A 7 -18.25 -16.49 -17.63
C ARG A 7 -19.76 -16.71 -17.50
N ARG A 8 -20.21 -17.49 -16.52
CA ARG A 8 -21.63 -17.71 -16.22
C ARG A 8 -22.18 -16.77 -15.13
N GLY A 9 -21.36 -15.86 -14.58
CA GLY A 9 -21.76 -14.95 -13.50
C GLY A 9 -21.89 -15.60 -12.11
N GLU A 10 -21.52 -16.89 -11.97
CA GLU A 10 -21.59 -17.65 -10.72
C GLU A 10 -20.41 -17.39 -9.78
N TYR A 11 -19.37 -16.70 -10.27
CA TYR A 11 -18.19 -16.33 -9.51
C TYR A 11 -17.71 -14.96 -9.96
N THR A 12 -17.63 -14.01 -9.03
CA THR A 12 -17.04 -12.69 -9.26
C THR A 12 -15.64 -12.68 -8.66
N PRO A 13 -14.57 -12.58 -9.47
CA PRO A 13 -13.21 -12.41 -8.97
C PRO A 13 -13.08 -11.09 -8.20
N LEU A 14 -12.21 -11.08 -7.20
CA LEU A 14 -11.88 -9.85 -6.49
C LEU A 14 -11.26 -8.81 -7.43
N THR A 15 -11.50 -7.53 -7.16
CA THR A 15 -10.70 -6.46 -7.74
C THR A 15 -9.31 -6.42 -7.10
N VAL A 16 -8.36 -5.75 -7.76
CA VAL A 16 -7.00 -5.57 -7.22
C VAL A 16 -7.06 -4.83 -5.88
N GLU A 17 -7.93 -3.83 -5.77
CA GLU A 17 -8.13 -3.04 -4.56
C GLU A 17 -8.68 -3.90 -3.41
N GLU A 18 -9.68 -4.74 -3.68
CA GLU A 18 -10.26 -5.65 -2.69
C GLU A 18 -9.23 -6.68 -2.20
N ALA A 19 -8.44 -7.24 -3.12
CA ALA A 19 -7.38 -8.17 -2.79
C ALA A 19 -6.29 -7.48 -1.94
N VAL A 20 -5.90 -6.25 -2.31
CA VAL A 20 -4.94 -5.44 -1.54
C VAL A 20 -5.44 -5.20 -0.12
N TRP A 21 -6.69 -4.76 0.03
CA TRP A 21 -7.25 -4.42 1.33
C TRP A 21 -7.33 -5.62 2.27
N ARG A 22 -7.65 -6.81 1.73
CA ARG A 22 -7.64 -8.06 2.49
C ARG A 22 -6.23 -8.49 2.92
N CYS A 23 -5.20 -8.15 2.15
CA CYS A 23 -3.81 -8.51 2.47
C CYS A 23 -3.18 -7.65 3.57
N VAL A 24 -3.62 -6.40 3.76
CA VAL A 24 -3.06 -5.49 4.77
C VAL A 24 -3.09 -6.07 6.20
N PRO A 25 -4.24 -6.51 6.75
CA PRO A 25 -4.28 -7.05 8.12
C PRO A 25 -3.49 -8.35 8.27
N LEU A 26 -3.47 -9.20 7.25
CA LEU A 26 -2.68 -10.45 7.27
C LEU A 26 -1.18 -10.16 7.36
N ARG A 27 -0.73 -9.17 6.59
CA ARG A 27 0.66 -8.75 6.58
C ARG A 27 1.08 -8.14 7.92
N GLU A 28 0.21 -7.34 8.55
CA GLU A 28 0.45 -6.82 9.90
C GLU A 28 0.51 -7.94 10.93
N LEU A 29 -0.38 -8.93 10.84
CA LEU A 29 -0.37 -10.11 11.71
C LEU A 29 0.96 -10.88 11.59
N PHE A 30 1.39 -11.21 10.37
CA PHE A 30 2.68 -11.88 10.16
C PHE A 30 3.85 -11.05 10.71
N ALA A 31 3.81 -9.73 10.51
CA ALA A 31 4.81 -8.83 11.03
C ALA A 31 4.90 -8.85 12.57
N GLN A 32 3.76 -8.88 13.27
CA GLN A 32 3.68 -8.97 14.73
C GLN A 32 4.26 -10.30 15.25
N HIS A 33 4.09 -11.38 14.49
CA HIS A 33 4.64 -12.70 14.81
C HIS A 33 6.07 -12.92 14.30
N HIS A 34 6.79 -11.86 13.89
CA HIS A 34 8.16 -11.94 13.35
C HIS A 34 8.29 -12.83 12.10
N VAL A 35 7.19 -13.04 11.38
CA VAL A 35 7.17 -13.77 10.10
C VAL A 35 7.37 -12.78 8.96
N THR A 36 8.47 -12.94 8.23
CA THR A 36 8.76 -12.11 7.06
C THR A 36 8.01 -12.62 5.84
N VAL A 37 7.08 -11.81 5.32
CA VAL A 37 6.44 -12.08 4.03
C VAL A 37 7.45 -11.73 2.91
N LEU A 38 7.98 -12.74 2.24
CA LEU A 38 9.00 -12.56 1.19
C LEU A 38 8.43 -12.01 -0.11
N ARG A 39 7.20 -12.40 -0.48
CA ARG A 39 6.54 -11.99 -1.72
C ARG A 39 5.01 -12.01 -1.57
N MET A 40 4.34 -11.07 -2.22
CA MET A 40 2.89 -11.02 -2.38
C MET A 40 2.56 -10.82 -3.86
N GLY A 41 1.62 -11.61 -4.38
CA GLY A 41 1.29 -11.67 -5.81
C GLY A 41 1.87 -12.91 -6.49
N LEU A 42 1.42 -13.13 -7.73
CA LEU A 42 1.87 -14.26 -8.55
C LEU A 42 3.33 -14.04 -9.01
N CYS A 43 4.12 -15.11 -9.01
CA CYS A 43 5.42 -15.10 -9.67
C CYS A 43 5.20 -15.01 -11.18
N GLU A 44 5.69 -13.95 -11.82
CA GLU A 44 5.63 -13.83 -13.27
C GLU A 44 6.37 -14.99 -13.95
N ASN A 45 5.65 -15.79 -14.74
CA ASN A 45 6.22 -16.67 -15.75
C ASN A 45 5.83 -16.16 -17.14
N GLU A 46 6.52 -16.61 -18.20
CA GLU A 46 6.21 -16.18 -19.58
C GLU A 46 4.75 -16.45 -19.99
N GLU A 47 4.12 -17.47 -19.40
CA GLU A 47 2.73 -17.83 -19.64
C GLU A 47 1.72 -16.80 -19.09
N LEU A 48 2.03 -16.14 -17.97
CA LEU A 48 1.21 -15.05 -17.41
C LEU A 48 1.36 -13.72 -18.18
N ARG A 49 2.45 -13.51 -18.91
CA ARG A 49 2.65 -12.31 -19.75
C ARG A 49 1.85 -12.38 -21.05
N ARG A 50 1.62 -13.59 -21.56
CA ARG A 50 0.71 -13.81 -22.68
C ARG A 50 -0.71 -13.63 -22.15
N ASN A 51 -1.29 -12.47 -22.44
CA ASN A 51 -2.67 -12.07 -22.08
C ASN A 51 -3.78 -13.09 -22.40
N ASP A 52 -3.47 -14.24 -23.03
CA ASP A 52 -4.40 -15.29 -23.44
C ASP A 52 -4.76 -16.29 -22.31
N ALA A 53 -3.97 -16.38 -21.23
CA ALA A 53 -4.22 -17.35 -20.15
C ALA A 53 -5.10 -16.80 -19.00
N MET A 54 -5.31 -15.49 -18.93
CA MET A 54 -5.96 -14.85 -17.78
C MET A 54 -7.41 -14.48 -18.09
N VAL A 55 -8.34 -15.37 -17.75
CA VAL A 55 -9.77 -15.19 -18.04
C VAL A 55 -10.41 -14.10 -17.15
N ALA A 56 -9.94 -13.90 -15.92
CA ALA A 56 -10.22 -12.77 -15.01
C ALA A 56 -9.55 -12.99 -13.63
N GLY A 57 -9.25 -11.91 -12.89
CA GLY A 57 -8.74 -11.95 -11.51
C GLY A 57 -7.87 -10.73 -11.14
N PRO A 58 -7.57 -10.50 -9.84
CA PRO A 58 -6.78 -9.37 -9.37
C PRO A 58 -5.29 -9.60 -9.64
N TYR A 59 -4.89 -9.49 -10.90
CA TYR A 59 -3.48 -9.53 -11.28
C TYR A 59 -2.94 -8.12 -11.42
N HIS A 60 -1.87 -7.85 -10.69
CA HIS A 60 -1.05 -6.67 -10.90
C HIS A 60 0.43 -7.08 -10.76
N PRO A 61 1.29 -6.80 -11.75
CA PRO A 61 2.74 -7.09 -11.68
C PRO A 61 3.40 -6.60 -10.38
N ALA A 62 2.98 -5.42 -9.92
CA ALA A 62 3.45 -4.80 -8.67
C ALA A 62 2.49 -5.01 -7.47
N PHE A 63 1.72 -6.12 -7.42
CA PHE A 63 0.72 -6.34 -6.36
C PHE A 63 1.29 -6.19 -4.94
N GLY A 64 2.48 -6.74 -4.69
CA GLY A 64 3.13 -6.60 -3.39
C GLY A 64 3.45 -5.16 -3.01
N GLU A 65 3.79 -4.31 -3.99
CA GLU A 65 4.01 -2.88 -3.78
C GLU A 65 2.69 -2.15 -3.47
N LEU A 66 1.59 -2.53 -4.12
CA LEU A 66 0.27 -1.95 -3.83
C LEU A 66 -0.17 -2.26 -2.38
N VAL A 67 0.09 -3.48 -1.88
CA VAL A 67 -0.19 -3.84 -0.48
C VAL A 67 0.68 -3.04 0.49
N GLU A 68 1.96 -2.85 0.17
CA GLU A 68 2.87 -2.01 0.95
C GLU A 68 2.40 -0.54 1.03
N GLN A 69 2.00 0.02 -0.11
CA GLN A 69 1.45 1.37 -0.22
C GLN A 69 0.16 1.51 0.60
N ALA A 70 -0.75 0.54 0.52
CA ALA A 70 -1.99 0.51 1.29
C ALA A 70 -1.73 0.45 2.81
N CYS A 71 -0.80 -0.40 3.25
CA CYS A 71 -0.39 -0.48 4.66
C CYS A 71 0.20 0.84 5.14
N MET A 72 1.04 1.49 4.33
CA MET A 72 1.62 2.79 4.68
C MET A 72 0.55 3.89 4.77
N LYS A 73 -0.38 3.93 3.82
CA LYS A 73 -1.51 4.86 3.83
C LYS A 73 -2.33 4.68 5.12
N GLN A 74 -2.68 3.45 5.47
CA GLN A 74 -3.45 3.15 6.68
C GLN A 74 -2.74 3.63 7.95
N LYS A 75 -1.41 3.45 8.05
CA LYS A 75 -0.62 3.97 9.18
C LYS A 75 -0.66 5.49 9.28
N ILE A 76 -0.54 6.18 8.15
CA ILE A 76 -0.62 7.65 8.11
C ILE A 76 -2.01 8.12 8.51
N GLU A 77 -3.06 7.55 7.92
CA GLU A 77 -4.44 7.92 8.24
C GLU A 77 -4.78 7.63 9.72
N ALA A 78 -4.34 6.48 10.25
CA ALA A 78 -4.50 6.14 11.67
C ALA A 78 -3.77 7.14 12.59
N PHE A 79 -2.60 7.63 12.20
CA PHE A 79 -1.89 8.65 12.97
C PHE A 79 -2.62 10.01 12.92
N LEU A 80 -3.17 10.40 11.78
CA LEU A 80 -3.88 11.68 11.60
C LEU A 80 -5.27 11.67 12.26
N LEU A 81 -5.88 10.50 12.42
CA LEU A 81 -7.22 10.36 12.96
C LEU A 81 -7.33 10.96 14.37
N GLY A 82 -8.29 11.88 14.55
CA GLY A 82 -8.53 12.56 15.82
C GLY A 82 -7.50 13.64 16.19
N LYS A 83 -6.54 13.93 15.31
CA LYS A 83 -5.62 15.06 15.47
C LYS A 83 -6.15 16.29 14.74
N GLU A 84 -5.82 17.47 15.27
CA GLU A 84 -5.96 18.72 14.54
C GLU A 84 -4.87 18.73 13.44
N THR A 85 -5.29 18.79 12.18
CA THR A 85 -4.41 18.75 11.00
C THR A 85 -4.52 19.98 10.10
N ARG A 86 -5.51 20.85 10.31
CA ARG A 86 -5.82 21.93 9.38
C ARG A 86 -4.72 22.97 9.42
N GLY A 87 -4.20 23.32 8.25
CA GLY A 87 -3.10 24.29 8.15
C GLY A 87 -1.72 23.71 8.48
N LYS A 88 -1.63 22.46 8.95
CA LYS A 88 -0.35 21.86 9.36
C LYS A 88 0.38 21.18 8.21
N ARG A 89 1.69 21.02 8.39
CA ARG A 89 2.56 20.25 7.51
C ARG A 89 2.74 18.84 8.05
N LEU A 90 2.59 17.85 7.17
CA LEU A 90 2.87 16.45 7.46
C LEU A 90 4.28 16.08 7.02
N GLU A 91 5.10 15.65 7.96
CA GLU A 91 6.44 15.15 7.68
C GLU A 91 6.47 13.65 7.91
N ILE A 92 6.86 12.91 6.88
CA ILE A 92 7.03 11.46 6.92
C ILE A 92 8.51 11.15 6.79
N ILE A 93 9.05 10.42 7.77
CA ILE A 93 10.45 10.00 7.81
C ILE A 93 10.47 8.48 7.71
N VAL A 94 11.19 7.96 6.72
CA VAL A 94 11.31 6.52 6.44
C VAL A 94 12.75 6.11 6.17
N SER A 95 13.03 4.81 6.16
CA SER A 95 14.31 4.32 5.63
C SER A 95 14.40 4.60 4.11
N PRO A 96 15.61 4.82 3.55
CA PRO A 96 15.80 5.03 2.11
C PRO A 96 15.17 3.93 1.24
N ARG A 97 15.16 2.68 1.72
CA ARG A 97 14.57 1.53 1.02
C ARG A 97 13.04 1.50 1.04
N SER A 98 12.40 2.40 1.81
CA SER A 98 10.95 2.48 1.96
C SER A 98 10.34 3.67 1.23
N VAL A 99 11.16 4.50 0.57
CA VAL A 99 10.71 5.69 -0.18
C VAL A 99 9.72 5.33 -1.27
N SER A 100 10.01 4.30 -2.08
CA SER A 100 9.14 3.86 -3.17
C SER A 100 7.72 3.47 -2.71
N ARG A 101 7.59 3.00 -1.46
CA ARG A 101 6.30 2.64 -0.85
C ARG A 101 5.41 3.84 -0.56
N ILE A 102 5.95 5.06 -0.61
CA ILE A 102 5.21 6.32 -0.40
C ILE A 102 5.05 7.07 -1.73
N THR A 103 6.07 7.04 -2.59
CA THR A 103 6.09 7.84 -3.83
C THR A 103 5.47 7.14 -5.04
N GLY A 104 5.27 5.83 -5.02
CA GLY A 104 4.98 5.03 -6.24
C GLY A 104 3.68 5.36 -6.99
N HIS A 105 2.58 5.68 -6.31
CA HIS A 105 1.35 6.15 -6.98
C HIS A 105 1.04 7.58 -6.53
N GLY A 106 1.34 8.55 -7.40
CA GLY A 106 1.31 10.00 -7.13
C GLY A 106 -0.01 10.59 -6.59
N GLY A 107 -1.06 9.78 -6.40
CA GLY A 107 -2.30 10.15 -5.75
C GLY A 107 -2.22 10.26 -4.22
N LEU A 108 -1.26 9.61 -3.54
CA LEU A 108 -1.23 9.57 -2.07
C LEU A 108 -1.09 10.97 -1.44
N LYS A 109 -0.08 11.74 -1.88
CA LYS A 109 0.15 13.12 -1.37
C LYS A 109 -1.09 13.98 -1.57
N LYS A 110 -1.62 14.04 -2.80
CA LYS A 110 -2.81 14.83 -3.11
C LYS A 110 -4.02 14.41 -2.27
N ASN A 111 -4.26 13.10 -2.13
CA ASN A 111 -5.38 12.58 -1.36
C ASN A 111 -5.30 12.99 0.11
N LEU A 112 -4.12 12.89 0.72
CA LEU A 112 -3.92 13.25 2.12
C LEU A 112 -4.02 14.76 2.35
N LEU A 113 -3.44 15.58 1.47
CA LEU A 113 -3.53 17.04 1.55
C LEU A 113 -4.98 17.51 1.50
N THR A 114 -5.76 17.02 0.55
CA THR A 114 -7.17 17.41 0.40
C THR A 114 -8.04 16.87 1.54
N ARG A 115 -7.85 15.61 1.95
CA ARG A 115 -8.71 14.97 2.96
C ARG A 115 -8.52 15.51 4.37
N TYR A 116 -7.30 15.91 4.72
CA TYR A 116 -6.94 16.35 6.08
C TYR A 116 -6.64 17.86 6.17
N GLU A 117 -6.92 18.62 5.11
CA GLU A 117 -6.66 20.08 5.03
C GLU A 117 -5.22 20.47 5.42
N LEU A 118 -4.25 19.61 5.05
CA LEU A 118 -2.84 19.84 5.29
C LEU A 118 -2.30 20.85 4.26
N THR A 119 -1.34 21.66 4.67
CA THR A 119 -0.71 22.67 3.81
C THR A 119 0.38 22.09 2.93
N ASP A 120 1.16 21.15 3.45
CA ASP A 120 2.14 20.41 2.66
C ASP A 120 2.46 19.04 3.28
N MET A 121 3.04 18.17 2.46
CA MET A 121 3.58 16.88 2.85
C MET A 121 5.03 16.78 2.37
N THR A 122 5.94 16.52 3.31
CA THR A 122 7.36 16.26 3.03
C THR A 122 7.72 14.81 3.35
N LEU A 123 8.59 14.25 2.51
CA LEU A 123 9.16 12.92 2.71
C LEU A 123 10.66 13.07 2.95
N GLN A 124 11.13 12.54 4.07
CA GLN A 124 12.54 12.53 4.44
C GLN A 124 13.02 11.09 4.64
N THR A 125 14.32 10.89 4.43
CA THR A 125 14.97 9.60 4.65
C THR A 125 15.90 9.67 5.84
N ASP A 126 15.81 8.69 6.73
CA ASP A 126 16.77 8.50 7.83
C ASP A 126 17.54 7.20 7.60
N GLY A 127 18.85 7.31 7.40
CA GLY A 127 19.74 6.17 7.16
C GLY A 127 20.00 5.31 8.41
N ASN A 128 19.74 5.85 9.60
CA ASN A 128 19.89 5.14 10.86
C ASN A 128 18.61 4.39 11.27
N MET A 129 17.50 4.60 10.58
CA MET A 129 16.31 3.79 10.78
C MET A 129 16.57 2.37 10.31
N THR A 130 16.54 1.42 11.26
CA THR A 130 16.69 -0.01 10.97
C THR A 130 15.72 -0.42 9.88
N ASP A 131 16.27 -1.14 8.91
CA ASP A 131 15.57 -1.52 7.70
C ASP A 131 14.48 -2.53 8.03
N GLY A 132 13.26 -2.03 8.23
CA GLY A 132 12.19 -2.86 8.74
C GLY A 132 11.00 -2.09 9.27
N ARG A 133 10.29 -1.38 8.38
CA ARG A 133 8.89 -0.94 8.60
C ARG A 133 8.69 0.23 9.58
N GLY A 134 9.77 0.79 10.12
CA GLY A 134 9.72 2.05 10.85
C GLY A 134 9.24 3.16 9.93
N VAL A 135 8.17 3.83 10.32
CA VAL A 135 7.76 5.13 9.75
C VAL A 135 7.59 6.06 10.93
N LYS A 136 8.24 7.22 10.88
CA LYS A 136 8.01 8.28 11.85
C LYS A 136 7.18 9.35 11.16
N ILE A 137 6.07 9.70 11.78
CA ILE A 137 5.09 10.65 11.26
C ILE A 137 5.01 11.81 12.23
N VAL A 138 5.16 13.02 11.72
CA VAL A 138 5.18 14.25 12.52
C VAL A 138 4.24 15.26 11.88
N LEU A 139 3.41 15.91 12.71
CA LEU A 139 2.68 17.11 12.33
C LEU A 139 3.44 18.33 12.86
N LYS A 140 3.70 19.28 11.96
CA LYS A 140 4.34 20.54 12.28
C LYS A 140 3.39 21.69 12.01
N ASP A 141 3.41 22.68 12.90
CA ASP A 141 2.75 23.96 12.65
C ASP A 141 3.47 24.68 11.52
N HIS A 142 2.72 25.54 10.83
CA HIS A 142 3.19 26.28 9.66
C HIS A 142 4.09 27.46 10.04
#